data_AF-A0A6L6C0H7-F1
#
_entry.id   AF-A0A6L6C0H7-F1
#
_cell.length_a   1.000
_cell.length_b   1.000
_cell.length_c   1.000
_cell.angle_alpha   90.00
_cell.angle_beta   90.00
_cell.angle_gamma   90.00
#
_symmetry.space_group_name_H-M   'P 1'
#
loop_
_entity.id
_entity.type
_entity.pdbx_description
1 polymer ?
#
loop_
_entity_poly.entity_id
_entity_poly.type
_entity_poly.pdbx_seq_one_letter_code
_entity_poly.pdbx_strand_id
1 'polypeptide(L)'
;MSDLKVVRSIMRSAPSFADELRARSDEALQTLFKLRADLIAPVPSDMTALSIRATSGPSLVRAIESLNQWQFEVLEACVALEEPLSIKSIIAATDKAAAPIINELVDRALLYRDGEDLRAPRALRDMIGTQPAGLGPVGPAKVKFKDLDDAPKAAHEILQRLTWGPPRGQVGDVRKKGTAVAWLIEHHFLIPMDQTTV
;
A
#
# COMPACT_ATOMS: atom_id res chain seq x y z
N MET A 1 -25.53 -21.04 -15.16
CA MET A 1 -25.68 -19.74 -14.45
C MET A 1 -24.39 -19.24 -13.78
N SER A 2 -23.30 -20.02 -13.82
CA SER A 2 -21.95 -19.70 -13.31
C SER A 2 -21.11 -18.89 -14.32
N ASP A 3 -21.19 -19.22 -15.61
CA ASP A 3 -20.32 -18.63 -16.63
C ASP A 3 -20.61 -17.16 -16.95
N LEU A 4 -21.86 -16.70 -16.75
CA LEU A 4 -22.20 -15.28 -16.95
C LEU A 4 -21.59 -14.34 -15.88
N LYS A 5 -21.27 -14.85 -14.68
CA LYS A 5 -20.58 -14.04 -13.65
C LYS A 5 -19.10 -13.91 -13.95
N VAL A 6 -18.48 -14.97 -14.47
CA VAL A 6 -17.06 -14.98 -14.86
C VAL A 6 -16.83 -14.06 -16.06
N VAL A 7 -17.70 -14.12 -17.08
CA VAL A 7 -17.59 -13.26 -18.27
C VAL A 7 -17.87 -11.78 -17.95
N ARG A 8 -18.77 -11.47 -17.01
CA ARG A 8 -18.99 -10.09 -16.52
C ARG A 8 -17.78 -9.50 -15.78
N SER A 9 -16.98 -10.33 -15.12
CA SER A 9 -15.78 -9.91 -14.40
C SER A 9 -14.61 -9.57 -15.33
N ILE A 10 -14.58 -10.15 -16.55
CA ILE A 10 -13.47 -10.00 -17.50
C ILE A 10 -13.62 -8.73 -18.37
N MET A 11 -14.80 -8.12 -18.42
CA MET A 11 -15.12 -7.02 -19.35
C MET A 11 -15.46 -5.67 -18.70
N ARG A 12 -15.40 -5.56 -17.36
CA ARG A 12 -15.42 -4.24 -16.70
C ARG A 12 -14.02 -3.66 -16.74
N SER A 13 -13.81 -2.62 -17.57
CA SER A 13 -12.69 -1.72 -17.37
C SER A 13 -12.74 -1.25 -15.92
N ALA A 14 -11.60 -1.32 -15.22
CA ALA A 14 -11.45 -0.74 -13.90
C ALA A 14 -12.05 0.67 -13.88
N PRO A 15 -12.93 1.02 -12.93
CA PRO A 15 -13.51 2.34 -12.88
C PRO A 15 -12.40 3.37 -12.71
N SER A 16 -12.46 4.46 -13.48
CA SER A 16 -11.58 5.59 -13.21
C SER A 16 -11.95 6.20 -11.86
N PHE A 17 -11.02 6.89 -11.22
CA PHE A 17 -11.30 7.57 -9.96
C PHE A 17 -12.44 8.61 -10.10
N ALA A 18 -12.53 9.29 -11.24
CA ALA A 18 -13.64 10.19 -11.55
C ALA A 18 -15.00 9.46 -11.66
N ASP A 19 -15.01 8.23 -12.18
CA ASP A 19 -16.24 7.42 -12.25
C ASP A 19 -16.70 6.95 -10.87
N GLU A 20 -15.75 6.61 -9.99
CA GLU A 20 -16.08 6.27 -8.60
C GLU A 20 -16.65 7.48 -7.85
N LEU A 21 -16.02 8.65 -7.97
CA LEU A 21 -16.52 9.89 -7.38
C LEU A 21 -17.93 10.23 -7.88
N ARG A 22 -18.20 10.02 -9.18
CA ARG A 22 -19.53 10.22 -9.79
C ARG A 22 -20.57 9.24 -9.25
N ALA A 23 -20.15 8.04 -8.83
CA ALA A 23 -21.04 7.01 -8.30
C ALA A 23 -21.33 7.16 -6.80
N ARG A 24 -20.63 8.05 -6.08
CA ARG A 24 -20.88 8.33 -4.66
C ARG A 24 -22.24 9.00 -4.47
N SER A 25 -22.86 8.76 -3.31
CA SER A 25 -24.06 9.50 -2.91
C SER A 25 -23.74 10.93 -2.50
N ASP A 26 -24.76 11.78 -2.43
CA ASP A 26 -24.62 13.16 -1.98
C ASP A 26 -24.08 13.25 -0.55
N GLU A 27 -24.48 12.33 0.34
CA GLU A 27 -23.96 12.25 1.73
C GLU A 27 -22.48 11.88 1.76
N ALA A 28 -22.05 10.96 0.90
CA ALA A 28 -20.65 10.57 0.80
C ALA A 28 -19.80 11.70 0.23
N LEU A 29 -20.29 12.44 -0.76
CA LEU A 29 -19.62 13.64 -1.29
C LEU A 29 -19.56 14.77 -0.25
N GLN A 30 -20.64 14.99 0.50
CA GLN A 30 -20.65 15.96 1.59
C GLN A 30 -19.61 15.58 2.67
N THR A 31 -19.49 14.29 2.99
CA THR A 31 -18.50 13.78 3.95
C THR A 31 -17.08 14.00 3.44
N LEU A 32 -16.81 13.68 2.17
CA LEU A 32 -15.53 13.96 1.52
C LEU A 32 -15.15 15.44 1.65
N PHE A 33 -16.08 16.35 1.35
CA PHE A 33 -15.85 17.78 1.43
C PHE A 33 -15.64 18.31 2.85
N LYS A 34 -16.27 17.70 3.86
CA LYS A 34 -16.01 18.00 5.28
C LYS A 34 -14.61 17.57 5.69
N LEU A 35 -14.16 16.40 5.22
CA LEU A 35 -12.85 15.83 5.55
C LEU A 35 -11.71 16.47 4.75
N ARG A 36 -12.00 16.98 3.54
CA ARG A 36 -11.05 17.59 2.61
C ARG A 36 -11.59 18.89 2.04
N ALA A 37 -11.63 19.92 2.89
CA ALA A 37 -12.12 21.25 2.52
C ALA A 37 -11.31 21.90 1.38
N ASP A 38 -10.05 21.50 1.20
CA ASP A 38 -9.19 21.95 0.10
C ASP A 38 -9.71 21.56 -1.30
N LEU A 39 -10.59 20.55 -1.38
CA LEU A 39 -11.21 20.14 -2.64
C LEU A 39 -12.26 21.12 -3.16
N ILE A 40 -12.77 22.03 -2.32
CA ILE A 40 -13.87 22.93 -2.65
C ILE A 40 -13.39 24.30 -3.12
N ALA A 41 -12.13 24.68 -2.85
CA ALA A 41 -11.63 26.02 -3.13
C ALA A 41 -10.55 26.01 -4.23
N PRO A 42 -10.85 26.44 -5.48
CA PRO A 42 -12.15 26.89 -6.02
C PRO A 42 -13.11 25.73 -6.32
N VAL A 43 -14.41 25.97 -6.49
CA VAL A 43 -15.37 24.86 -6.72
C VAL A 43 -15.02 24.11 -8.01
N PRO A 44 -14.85 22.77 -7.98
CA PRO A 44 -14.54 22.00 -9.18
C PRO A 44 -15.70 22.05 -10.18
N SER A 45 -15.40 22.13 -11.47
CA SER A 45 -16.39 22.20 -12.55
C SER A 45 -17.19 20.91 -12.74
N ASP A 46 -16.55 19.77 -12.43
CA ASP A 46 -17.08 18.43 -12.64
C ASP A 46 -16.28 17.40 -11.82
N MET A 47 -16.70 16.12 -11.88
CA MET A 47 -16.04 15.02 -11.16
C MET A 47 -14.62 14.72 -11.66
N THR A 48 -14.30 15.04 -12.91
CA THR A 48 -12.95 14.86 -13.45
C THR A 48 -12.02 15.92 -12.83
N ALA A 49 -12.44 17.18 -12.79
CA ALA A 49 -11.70 18.26 -12.13
C ALA A 49 -11.51 17.99 -10.62
N LEU A 50 -12.55 17.46 -9.95
CA LEU A 50 -12.47 17.03 -8.56
C LEU A 50 -11.43 15.91 -8.39
N SER A 51 -11.45 14.89 -9.26
CA SER A 51 -10.51 13.76 -9.21
C SER A 51 -9.06 14.22 -9.36
N ILE A 52 -8.78 15.09 -10.34
CA ILE A 52 -7.44 15.64 -10.60
C ILE A 52 -6.94 16.39 -9.37
N ARG A 53 -7.79 17.23 -8.76
CA ARG A 53 -7.41 17.97 -7.56
C ARG A 53 -7.17 17.03 -6.37
N ALA A 54 -8.06 16.08 -6.15
CA ALA A 54 -7.94 15.13 -5.03
C ALA A 54 -6.67 14.28 -5.11
N THR A 55 -6.15 14.04 -6.32
CA THR A 55 -4.87 13.35 -6.56
C THR A 55 -3.67 14.29 -6.73
N SER A 56 -3.85 15.60 -6.60
CA SER A 56 -2.73 16.55 -6.71
C SER A 56 -1.81 16.45 -5.49
N GLY A 57 -0.51 16.68 -5.69
CA GLY A 57 0.48 16.58 -4.61
C GLY A 57 0.12 17.40 -3.36
N PRO A 58 -0.17 18.71 -3.46
CA PRO A 58 -0.51 19.53 -2.30
C PRO A 58 -1.77 19.09 -1.56
N SER A 59 -2.72 18.47 -2.26
CA SER A 59 -3.98 18.00 -1.69
C SER A 59 -3.78 16.65 -0.99
N LEU A 60 -3.01 15.74 -1.59
CA LEU A 60 -2.63 14.46 -0.99
C LEU A 60 -1.80 14.66 0.29
N VAL A 61 -0.83 15.58 0.27
CA VAL A 61 0.00 15.88 1.46
C VAL A 61 -0.88 16.30 2.63
N ARG A 62 -1.80 17.26 2.46
CA ARG A 62 -2.72 17.70 3.53
C ARG A 62 -3.63 16.57 4.01
N ALA A 63 -4.13 15.75 3.09
CA ALA A 63 -4.99 14.64 3.44
C ALA A 63 -4.24 13.60 4.29
N ILE A 64 -2.98 13.30 3.94
CA ILE A 64 -2.10 12.39 4.68
C ILE A 64 -1.73 12.98 6.04
N GLU A 65 -1.35 14.26 6.11
CA GLU A 65 -1.03 14.96 7.38
C GLU A 65 -2.20 15.01 8.37
N SER A 66 -3.44 14.89 7.87
CA SER A 66 -4.64 14.84 8.72
C SER A 66 -4.91 13.47 9.34
N LEU A 67 -4.17 12.44 8.93
CA LEU A 67 -4.30 11.09 9.47
C LEU A 67 -3.56 10.95 10.79
N ASN A 68 -4.12 10.18 11.71
CA ASN A 68 -3.37 9.69 12.85
C ASN A 68 -2.40 8.56 12.43
N GLN A 69 -1.51 8.18 13.34
CA GLN A 69 -0.50 7.14 13.09
C GLN A 69 -1.12 5.83 12.57
N TRP A 70 -2.17 5.33 13.22
CA TRP A 70 -2.81 4.06 12.82
C TRP A 70 -3.48 4.16 11.44
N GLN A 71 -4.15 5.28 11.14
CA GLN A 71 -4.73 5.53 9.84
C GLN A 71 -3.68 5.57 8.73
N PHE A 72 -2.53 6.17 9.01
CA PHE A 72 -1.40 6.21 8.09
C PHE A 72 -0.79 4.81 7.87
N GLU A 73 -0.59 4.02 8.93
CA GLU A 73 -0.08 2.64 8.81
C GLU A 73 -1.02 1.74 7.98
N VAL A 74 -2.33 1.87 8.15
CA VAL A 74 -3.31 1.16 7.30
C VAL A 74 -3.23 1.63 5.85
N LEU A 75 -3.02 2.93 5.60
CA LEU A 75 -2.84 3.48 4.26
C LEU A 75 -1.57 2.93 3.60
N GLU A 76 -0.45 2.86 4.34
CA GLU A 76 0.80 2.28 3.86
C GLU A 76 0.63 0.79 3.54
N ALA A 77 -0.08 0.03 4.38
CA ALA A 77 -0.40 -1.36 4.08
C ALA A 77 -1.21 -1.51 2.80
N CYS A 78 -2.19 -0.63 2.56
CA CYS A 78 -2.94 -0.61 1.29
C CYS A 78 -2.03 -0.34 0.08
N VAL A 79 -1.01 0.52 0.23
CA VAL A 79 -0.04 0.81 -0.83
C VAL A 79 0.98 -0.32 -1.00
N ALA A 80 1.36 -1.02 0.06
CA ALA A 80 2.29 -2.15 0.00
C ALA A 80 1.71 -3.38 -0.71
N LEU A 81 0.38 -3.55 -0.68
CA LEU A 81 -0.31 -4.69 -1.29
C LEU A 81 -0.55 -4.48 -2.80
N GLU A 82 -0.57 -5.60 -3.52
CA GLU A 82 -0.93 -5.65 -4.95
C GLU A 82 -2.44 -5.40 -5.14
N GLU A 83 -2.78 -4.64 -6.18
CA GLU A 83 -4.17 -4.36 -6.54
C GLU A 83 -4.78 -5.47 -7.41
N PRO A 84 -6.10 -5.72 -7.29
CA PRO A 84 -7.08 -5.02 -6.45
C PRO A 84 -7.02 -5.39 -4.96
N LEU A 85 -7.33 -4.43 -4.08
CA LEU A 85 -7.22 -4.57 -2.63
C LEU A 85 -8.52 -5.10 -2.03
N SER A 86 -8.49 -6.31 -1.49
CA SER A 86 -9.61 -6.83 -0.70
C SER A 86 -9.49 -6.38 0.76
N ILE A 87 -10.62 -6.12 1.44
CA ILE A 87 -10.62 -5.81 2.87
C ILE A 87 -9.97 -6.95 3.68
N LYS A 88 -10.16 -8.20 3.24
CA LYS A 88 -9.57 -9.38 3.89
C LYS A 88 -8.04 -9.39 3.80
N SER A 89 -7.46 -9.02 2.67
CA SER A 89 -6.00 -8.96 2.51
C SER A 89 -5.38 -7.84 3.33
N ILE A 90 -6.05 -6.69 3.43
CA ILE A 90 -5.59 -5.58 4.28
C ILE A 90 -5.61 -6.00 5.76
N ILE A 91 -6.70 -6.62 6.23
CA ILE A 91 -6.81 -7.12 7.61
C ILE A 91 -5.75 -8.20 7.88
N ALA A 92 -5.47 -9.08 6.93
CA ALA A 92 -4.46 -10.12 7.09
C ALA A 92 -3.03 -9.55 7.18
N ALA A 93 -2.77 -8.40 6.55
CA ALA A 93 -1.48 -7.71 6.61
C ALA A 93 -1.34 -6.78 7.83
N THR A 94 -2.46 -6.38 8.45
CA THR A 94 -2.50 -5.41 9.55
C THR A 94 -3.21 -6.02 10.77
N ASP A 95 -4.45 -5.59 11.05
CA ASP A 95 -5.32 -6.11 12.11
C ASP A 95 -6.81 -5.93 11.74
N LYS A 96 -7.72 -6.60 12.46
CA LYS A 96 -9.19 -6.43 12.31
C LYS A 96 -9.64 -4.99 12.55
N ALA A 97 -8.92 -4.24 13.37
CA ALA A 97 -9.15 -2.81 13.61
C ALA A 97 -8.95 -1.93 12.36
N ALA A 98 -8.39 -2.46 11.26
CA ALA A 98 -8.25 -1.74 10.01
C ALA A 98 -9.59 -1.57 9.26
N ALA A 99 -10.58 -2.43 9.49
CA ALA A 99 -11.86 -2.39 8.78
C ALA A 99 -12.59 -1.02 8.83
N PRO A 100 -12.78 -0.37 10.01
CA PRO A 100 -13.36 0.97 10.06
C PRO A 100 -12.47 2.02 9.37
N ILE A 101 -11.15 1.92 9.56
CA ILE A 101 -10.17 2.84 8.98
C ILE A 101 -10.21 2.82 7.45
N ILE A 102 -10.37 1.65 6.84
CA ILE A 102 -10.51 1.52 5.38
C ILE A 102 -11.69 2.35 4.87
N ASN A 103 -12.82 2.36 5.57
CA ASN A 103 -13.96 3.20 5.17
C ASN A 103 -13.62 4.70 5.33
N GLU A 104 -12.96 5.10 6.40
CA GLU A 104 -12.51 6.49 6.59
C GLU A 104 -11.54 6.95 5.48
N LEU A 105 -10.64 6.06 5.03
CA LEU A 105 -9.73 6.33 3.91
C LEU A 105 -10.49 6.46 2.57
N VAL A 106 -11.56 5.67 2.37
CA VAL A 106 -12.47 5.81 1.22
C VAL A 106 -13.25 7.13 1.29
N ASP A 107 -13.74 7.51 2.47
CA ASP A 107 -14.48 8.76 2.70
C ASP A 107 -13.60 9.99 2.40
N ARG A 108 -12.30 9.91 2.70
CA ARG A 108 -11.28 10.93 2.34
C ARG A 108 -10.84 10.87 0.87
N ALA A 109 -11.35 9.91 0.11
CA ALA A 109 -10.97 9.63 -1.27
C ALA A 109 -9.44 9.43 -1.43
N LEU A 110 -8.82 8.80 -0.42
CA LEU A 110 -7.45 8.27 -0.48
C LEU A 110 -7.45 6.85 -1.04
N LEU A 111 -8.56 6.13 -0.87
CA LEU A 111 -8.87 4.88 -1.56
C LEU A 111 -10.20 5.05 -2.31
N TYR A 112 -10.42 4.25 -3.35
CA TYR A 112 -11.67 4.25 -4.10
C TYR A 112 -12.13 2.83 -4.41
N ARG A 113 -13.45 2.66 -4.57
CA ARG A 113 -14.07 1.35 -4.78
C ARG A 113 -13.93 0.88 -6.23
N ASP A 114 -13.56 -0.39 -6.38
CA ASP A 114 -13.71 -1.18 -7.60
C ASP A 114 -14.61 -2.39 -7.33
N GLY A 115 -15.93 -2.18 -7.41
CA GLY A 115 -16.88 -3.19 -6.98
C GLY A 115 -16.77 -3.48 -5.49
N GLU A 116 -16.39 -4.72 -5.15
CA GLU A 116 -16.19 -5.17 -3.76
C GLU A 116 -14.74 -4.93 -3.27
N ASP A 117 -13.82 -4.65 -4.18
CA ASP A 117 -12.43 -4.38 -3.87
C ASP A 117 -12.14 -2.87 -3.86
N LEU A 118 -10.92 -2.51 -3.51
CA LEU A 118 -10.44 -1.15 -3.42
C LEU A 118 -9.21 -0.94 -4.30
N ARG A 119 -8.97 0.32 -4.66
CA ARG A 119 -7.74 0.76 -5.32
C ARG A 119 -7.21 2.03 -4.67
N ALA A 120 -5.89 2.20 -4.75
CA ALA A 120 -5.23 3.44 -4.36
C ALA A 120 -4.95 4.26 -5.63
N PRO A 121 -5.22 5.57 -5.66
CA PRO A 121 -4.83 6.42 -6.77
C PRO A 121 -3.32 6.31 -7.02
N ARG A 122 -2.91 6.23 -8.29
CA ARG A 122 -1.48 6.12 -8.65
C ARG A 122 -0.64 7.23 -8.02
N ALA A 123 -1.13 8.47 -8.04
CA ALA A 123 -0.45 9.61 -7.42
C ALA A 123 -0.22 9.44 -5.91
N LEU A 124 -1.10 8.74 -5.20
CA LEU A 124 -0.90 8.39 -3.79
C LEU A 124 0.23 7.37 -3.63
N ARG A 125 0.27 6.33 -4.48
CA ARG A 125 1.36 5.34 -4.47
C ARG A 125 2.71 6.01 -4.76
N ASP A 126 2.75 6.90 -5.74
CA ASP A 126 3.95 7.67 -6.09
C ASP A 126 4.38 8.59 -4.93
N MET A 127 3.43 9.15 -4.16
CA MET A 127 3.69 10.00 -3.00
C MET A 127 4.26 9.25 -1.79
N ILE A 128 3.71 8.07 -1.46
CA ILE A 128 4.25 7.20 -0.40
C ILE A 128 5.62 6.64 -0.81
N GLY A 129 5.80 6.38 -2.10
CA GLY A 129 7.07 5.98 -2.68
C GLY A 129 7.24 4.47 -2.80
N THR A 130 8.49 4.06 -3.06
CA THR A 130 8.81 2.67 -3.46
C THR A 130 8.95 1.69 -2.31
N GLN A 131 8.95 2.18 -1.07
CA GLN A 131 9.19 1.39 0.14
C GLN A 131 8.14 1.72 1.20
N PRO A 132 6.85 1.45 0.93
CA PRO A 132 5.78 1.67 1.90
C PRO A 132 6.06 0.88 3.18
N ALA A 133 5.80 1.48 4.34
CA ALA A 133 6.09 0.93 5.67
C ALA A 133 7.56 0.50 5.87
N GLY A 134 8.50 1.09 5.14
CA GLY A 134 9.91 0.70 5.16
C GLY A 134 10.18 -0.70 4.58
N LEU A 135 9.22 -1.29 3.87
CA LEU A 135 9.37 -2.61 3.29
C LEU A 135 10.28 -2.59 2.06
N GLY A 136 11.06 -3.65 1.91
CA GLY A 136 11.82 -3.93 0.70
C GLY A 136 10.92 -4.30 -0.48
N PRO A 137 11.49 -4.50 -1.68
CA PRO A 137 10.73 -4.98 -2.83
C PRO A 137 10.07 -6.34 -2.53
N VAL A 138 8.98 -6.64 -3.24
CA VAL A 138 8.28 -7.91 -3.11
C VAL A 138 9.23 -9.06 -3.45
N GLY A 139 9.41 -9.97 -2.49
CA GLY A 139 10.26 -11.14 -2.66
C GLY A 139 9.64 -12.20 -3.56
N PRO A 140 10.46 -12.99 -4.27
CA PRO A 140 9.98 -14.02 -5.19
C PRO A 140 9.38 -15.24 -4.48
N ALA A 141 9.65 -15.42 -3.18
CA ALA A 141 9.26 -16.59 -2.41
C ALA A 141 8.60 -16.20 -1.09
N LYS A 142 7.69 -17.05 -0.61
CA LYS A 142 7.09 -16.90 0.71
C LYS A 142 8.13 -17.17 1.79
N VAL A 143 8.34 -16.17 2.65
CA VAL A 143 9.22 -16.26 3.81
C VAL A 143 8.59 -17.16 4.87
N LYS A 144 9.38 -18.09 5.41
CA LYS A 144 8.98 -18.94 6.53
C LYS A 144 9.54 -18.35 7.82
N PHE A 145 8.75 -17.51 8.48
CA PHE A 145 9.20 -16.84 9.71
C PHE A 145 9.66 -17.77 10.84
N LYS A 146 9.21 -19.04 10.85
CA LYS A 146 9.68 -20.05 11.82
C LYS A 146 11.18 -20.35 11.69
N ASP A 147 11.73 -20.20 10.49
CA ASP A 147 13.15 -20.49 10.25
C ASP A 147 14.05 -19.47 10.99
N LEU A 148 13.51 -18.32 11.43
CA LEU A 148 14.22 -17.34 12.27
C LEU A 148 14.65 -17.92 13.62
N ASP A 149 13.92 -18.88 14.17
CA ASP A 149 14.26 -19.48 15.46
C ASP A 149 15.64 -20.19 15.42
N ASP A 150 16.00 -20.70 14.23
CA ASP A 150 17.28 -21.38 13.96
C ASP A 150 18.35 -20.44 13.37
N ALA A 151 18.06 -19.14 13.23
CA ALA A 151 18.96 -18.21 12.57
C ALA A 151 20.20 -17.90 13.42
N PRO A 152 21.41 -17.78 12.80
CA PRO A 152 22.61 -17.37 13.51
C PRO A 152 22.44 -16.02 14.23
N LYS A 153 23.12 -15.82 15.37
CA LYS A 153 23.06 -14.54 16.12
C LYS A 153 23.38 -13.32 15.25
N ALA A 154 24.37 -13.43 14.38
CA ALA A 154 24.73 -12.37 13.46
C ALA A 154 23.62 -12.06 12.42
N ALA A 155 22.78 -13.03 12.07
CA ALA A 155 21.64 -12.81 11.18
C ALA A 155 20.52 -12.01 11.89
N HIS A 156 20.26 -12.32 13.16
CA HIS A 156 19.35 -11.55 14.01
C HIS A 156 19.80 -10.10 14.18
N GLU A 157 21.10 -9.86 14.42
CA GLU A 157 21.65 -8.50 14.53
C GLU A 157 21.47 -7.70 13.24
N ILE A 158 21.64 -8.33 12.07
CA ILE A 158 21.40 -7.69 10.77
C ILE A 158 19.92 -7.30 10.64
N LEU A 159 19.00 -8.23 10.92
CA LEU A 159 17.56 -7.97 10.82
C LEU A 159 17.10 -6.87 11.78
N GLN A 160 17.63 -6.84 13.01
CA GLN A 160 17.35 -5.77 13.97
C GLN A 160 17.78 -4.39 13.45
N ARG A 161 18.93 -4.31 12.77
CA ARG A 161 19.41 -3.05 12.16
C ARG A 161 18.54 -2.62 10.98
N LEU A 162 18.03 -3.58 10.21
CA LEU A 162 17.13 -3.30 9.07
C LEU A 162 15.71 -2.93 9.50
N THR A 163 15.27 -3.35 10.70
CA THR A 163 13.89 -3.13 11.18
C THR A 163 13.49 -1.66 11.24
N TRP A 164 14.44 -0.78 11.61
CA TRP A 164 14.21 0.66 11.72
C TRP A 164 15.10 1.47 10.77
N GLY A 165 15.83 0.79 9.89
CA GLY A 165 16.74 1.37 8.93
C GLY A 165 16.19 1.28 7.50
N PRO A 166 16.96 1.75 6.49
CA PRO A 166 16.62 1.44 5.12
C PRO A 166 16.60 -0.09 4.94
N PRO A 167 15.65 -0.65 4.18
CA PRO A 167 15.54 -2.10 3.97
C PRO A 167 16.58 -2.61 2.95
N ARG A 168 17.77 -1.98 2.93
CA ARG A 168 18.89 -2.31 2.04
C ARG A 168 20.19 -2.24 2.83
N GLY A 169 21.10 -3.16 2.54
CA GLY A 169 22.43 -3.21 3.12
C GLY A 169 23.50 -3.41 2.05
N GLN A 170 24.69 -2.83 2.28
CA GLN A 170 25.86 -3.13 1.46
C GLN A 170 26.73 -4.22 2.11
N VAL A 171 27.21 -5.13 1.28
CA VAL A 171 28.06 -6.27 1.64
C VAL A 171 29.21 -6.38 0.66
N GLY A 172 30.36 -6.91 1.11
CA GLY A 172 31.55 -7.01 0.26
C GLY A 172 31.40 -7.98 -0.91
N ASP A 173 30.69 -9.10 -0.72
CA ASP A 173 30.32 -10.04 -1.78
C ASP A 173 29.10 -10.86 -1.35
N VAL A 174 27.99 -10.70 -2.08
CA VAL A 174 26.73 -11.41 -1.86
C VAL A 174 26.86 -12.93 -2.04
N ARG A 175 27.83 -13.39 -2.84
CA ARG A 175 28.04 -14.81 -3.16
C ARG A 175 28.89 -15.55 -2.12
N LYS A 176 29.42 -14.82 -1.12
CA LYS A 176 30.28 -15.42 -0.10
C LYS A 176 29.46 -16.31 0.84
N LYS A 177 29.57 -17.63 0.61
CA LYS A 177 28.94 -18.68 1.41
C LYS A 177 29.41 -18.66 2.87
N GLY A 178 28.55 -19.14 3.78
CA GLY A 178 28.86 -19.28 5.21
C GLY A 178 28.79 -17.98 6.02
N THR A 179 28.30 -16.89 5.43
CA THR A 179 28.03 -15.63 6.14
C THR A 179 26.59 -15.59 6.64
N ALA A 180 26.31 -14.77 7.66
CA ALA A 180 24.94 -14.51 8.11
C ALA A 180 24.04 -14.00 6.98
N VAL A 181 24.60 -13.21 6.06
CA VAL A 181 23.91 -12.71 4.86
C VAL A 181 23.55 -13.85 3.91
N ALA A 182 24.49 -14.78 3.65
CA ALA A 182 24.21 -15.95 2.81
C ALA A 182 23.07 -16.81 3.40
N TRP A 183 23.07 -17.02 4.72
CA TRP A 183 21.98 -17.74 5.39
C TRP A 183 20.62 -17.03 5.19
N LEU A 184 20.58 -15.70 5.36
CA LEU A 184 19.36 -14.90 5.16
C LEU A 184 18.85 -14.95 3.71
N ILE A 185 19.74 -14.97 2.72
CA ILE A 185 19.37 -15.12 1.30
C ILE A 185 18.83 -16.53 1.02
N GLU A 186 19.50 -17.57 1.54
CA GLU A 186 19.10 -18.97 1.38
C GLU A 186 17.69 -19.24 1.96
N HIS A 187 17.34 -18.55 3.04
CA HIS A 187 16.02 -18.64 3.69
C HIS A 187 15.03 -17.55 3.23
N HIS A 188 15.36 -16.80 2.17
CA HIS A 188 14.53 -15.77 1.54
C HIS A 188 14.18 -14.54 2.40
N PHE A 189 14.91 -14.30 3.49
CA PHE A 189 14.76 -13.09 4.31
C PHE A 189 15.43 -11.85 3.69
N LEU A 190 16.40 -12.04 2.80
CA LEU A 190 17.05 -10.98 2.01
C LEU A 190 17.03 -11.32 0.52
N ILE A 191 16.99 -10.29 -0.33
CA ILE A 191 16.97 -10.43 -1.78
C ILE A 191 18.21 -9.78 -2.35
N PRO A 192 19.06 -10.51 -3.09
CA PRO A 192 20.21 -9.91 -3.74
C PRO A 192 19.75 -8.94 -4.83
N MET A 193 20.12 -7.67 -4.70
CA MET A 193 19.84 -6.62 -5.69
C MET A 193 20.98 -6.52 -6.72
N ASP A 194 22.23 -6.59 -6.26
CA ASP A 194 23.43 -6.61 -7.09
C ASP A 194 24.55 -7.44 -6.44
N GLN A 195 25.82 -7.28 -6.87
CA GLN A 195 26.95 -8.06 -6.31
C GLN A 195 27.36 -7.63 -4.89
N THR A 196 26.92 -6.46 -4.46
CA THR A 196 27.29 -5.79 -3.20
C THR A 196 26.10 -5.28 -2.40
N THR A 197 24.87 -5.41 -2.89
CA THR A 197 23.66 -4.86 -2.26
C THR A 197 22.60 -5.94 -2.08
N VAL A 198 22.04 -6.00 -0.87
CA VAL A 198 20.93 -6.87 -0.45
C VAL A 198 19.81 -6.07 0.18
#